data_AF-A0A0C5WCY9-F1
#
_entry.id   AF-A0A0C5WCY9-F1
#
_cell.length_a   1.000
_cell.length_b   1.000
_cell.length_c   1.000
_cell.angle_alpha   90.00
_cell.angle_beta   90.00
_cell.angle_gamma   90.00
#
_symmetry.space_group_name_H-M   'P 1'
#
loop_
_entity.id
_entity.type
_entity.pdbx_description
1 polymer ?
#
loop_
_entity_poly.entity_id
_entity_poly.type
_entity_poly.pdbx_seq_one_letter_code
_entity_poly.pdbx_strand_id
1 'polypeptide(L)'
;MKIKIVVILLLMMPFFAKAQHFKLIKPNIETLNAELEKNNYSENIVYLYLIKNYKTISEKYNTKKNDFPDYEVCAFNQKFEKNILYWEEQCGEATGIKSKLTLPKSDKASVIEWVEMIFNSSPMDIKHGWNTKQTKFGPTDDGAGCYFEIIETKTNTIIDMFCGC
;
A
#
# COMPACT_ATOMS: atom_id res chain seq x y z
N MET A 1 6.58 53.14 -30.14
CA MET A 1 5.62 52.13 -29.62
C MET A 1 6.36 50.80 -29.48
N LYS A 2 6.85 50.43 -28.29
CA LYS A 2 6.10 49.86 -27.13
C LYS A 2 5.52 48.44 -27.35
N ILE A 3 6.17 47.55 -28.12
CA ILE A 3 5.78 46.12 -28.14
C ILE A 3 7.01 45.23 -28.35
N LYS A 4 7.97 45.21 -27.41
CA LYS A 4 9.00 44.13 -27.37
C LYS A 4 9.39 43.64 -25.97
N ILE A 5 8.91 44.29 -24.91
CA ILE A 5 9.34 43.98 -23.52
C ILE A 5 8.29 43.12 -22.77
N VAL A 6 7.10 42.88 -23.34
CA VAL A 6 6.00 42.18 -22.64
C VAL A 6 6.14 40.64 -22.65
N VAL A 7 6.94 40.06 -23.55
CA VAL A 7 6.98 38.59 -23.73
C VAL A 7 7.92 37.87 -22.74
N ILE A 8 8.93 38.56 -22.20
CA ILE A 8 9.93 37.92 -21.32
C ILE A 8 9.42 37.77 -19.88
N LEU A 9 8.40 38.53 -19.47
CA LEU A 9 7.87 38.47 -18.09
C LEU A 9 6.94 37.27 -17.82
N LEU A 10 6.50 36.54 -18.86
CA LEU A 10 5.58 35.41 -18.72
C LEU A 10 6.28 34.06 -18.47
N LEU A 11 7.62 34.02 -18.50
CA LEU A 11 8.43 32.82 -18.23
C LEU A 11 8.88 32.69 -16.77
N MET A 12 8.56 33.67 -15.92
CA MET A 12 8.86 33.64 -14.47
C MET A 12 7.59 33.50 -13.62
N MET A 13 6.60 32.73 -14.07
CA MET A 13 5.72 32.09 -13.10
C MET A 13 6.50 30.90 -12.55
N PRO A 14 7.07 30.95 -11.33
CA PRO A 14 7.44 29.71 -10.67
C PRO A 14 6.14 28.92 -10.63
N PHE A 15 6.12 27.77 -11.30
CA PHE A 15 5.12 26.76 -11.01
C PHE A 15 5.28 26.50 -9.51
N PHE A 16 4.47 27.17 -8.70
CA PHE A 16 4.10 26.71 -7.38
C PHE A 16 3.30 25.43 -7.63
N ALA A 17 4.02 24.38 -8.06
CA ALA A 17 3.57 23.02 -7.92
C ALA A 17 3.39 22.86 -6.43
N LYS A 18 2.16 23.09 -5.95
CA LYS A 18 1.80 22.68 -4.61
C LYS A 18 2.23 21.22 -4.55
N ALA A 19 3.18 20.91 -3.67
CA ALA A 19 3.47 19.54 -3.32
C ALA A 19 2.17 18.98 -2.77
N GLN A 20 1.35 18.41 -3.64
CA GLN A 20 0.09 17.80 -3.25
C GLN A 20 0.52 16.59 -2.43
N HIS A 21 0.32 16.68 -1.12
CA HIS A 21 0.54 15.55 -0.22
C HIS A 21 -0.22 14.35 -0.79
N PHE A 22 0.51 13.29 -1.11
CA PHE A 22 -0.09 12.10 -1.69
C PHE A 22 -1.04 11.49 -0.66
N LYS A 23 -2.25 11.15 -1.10
CA LYS A 23 -3.27 10.48 -0.30
C LYS A 23 -3.74 9.24 -1.05
N LEU A 24 -3.88 8.16 -0.30
CA LEU A 24 -4.47 6.93 -0.81
C LEU A 24 -5.95 7.16 -1.16
N ILE A 25 -6.44 6.47 -2.19
CA ILE A 25 -7.87 6.42 -2.49
C ILE A 25 -8.54 5.66 -1.34
N LYS A 26 -9.63 6.21 -0.81
CA LYS A 26 -10.35 5.61 0.31
C LYS A 26 -10.82 4.19 -0.08
N PRO A 27 -10.47 3.13 0.67
CA PRO A 27 -10.92 1.77 0.37
C PRO A 27 -12.45 1.66 0.35
N ASN A 28 -12.99 0.93 -0.62
CA ASN A 28 -14.39 0.50 -0.59
C ASN A 28 -14.45 -0.87 0.10
N ILE A 29 -14.76 -0.85 1.41
CA ILE A 29 -14.73 -2.03 2.28
C ILE A 29 -15.64 -3.14 1.75
N GLU A 30 -16.87 -2.81 1.36
CA GLU A 30 -17.84 -3.79 0.86
C GLU A 30 -17.36 -4.46 -0.44
N THR A 31 -16.80 -3.68 -1.36
CA THR A 31 -16.27 -4.22 -2.63
C THR A 31 -15.06 -5.11 -2.42
N LEU A 32 -14.14 -4.70 -1.53
CA LEU A 32 -12.95 -5.48 -1.21
C LEU A 32 -13.29 -6.79 -0.53
N ASN A 33 -14.22 -6.75 0.44
CA ASN A 33 -14.69 -7.93 1.15
C ASN A 33 -15.36 -8.94 0.20
N ALA A 34 -16.27 -8.48 -0.68
CA ALA A 34 -16.94 -9.34 -1.65
C ALA A 34 -15.97 -10.02 -2.64
N GLU A 35 -14.90 -9.32 -3.06
CA GLU A 35 -13.88 -9.90 -3.95
C GLU A 35 -12.97 -10.90 -3.22
N LEU A 36 -12.64 -10.66 -1.94
CA LEU A 36 -11.94 -11.65 -1.11
C LEU A 36 -12.76 -12.93 -0.97
N GLU A 37 -14.05 -12.81 -0.64
CA GLU A 37 -14.96 -13.96 -0.53
C GLU A 37 -15.02 -14.75 -1.84
N LYS A 38 -15.18 -14.05 -2.97
CA LYS A 38 -15.24 -14.65 -4.30
C LYS A 38 -13.97 -15.41 -4.68
N ASN A 39 -12.80 -14.92 -4.26
CA ASN A 39 -11.51 -15.54 -4.52
C ASN A 39 -11.09 -16.51 -3.40
N ASN A 40 -11.99 -16.89 -2.50
CA ASN A 40 -11.72 -17.74 -1.34
C ASN A 40 -10.51 -17.25 -0.51
N TYR A 41 -10.37 -15.93 -0.37
CA TYR A 41 -9.29 -15.29 0.40
C TYR A 41 -7.87 -15.64 -0.07
N SER A 42 -7.72 -16.07 -1.33
CA SER A 42 -6.42 -16.44 -1.91
C SER A 42 -5.52 -15.25 -2.25
N GLU A 43 -6.09 -14.06 -2.44
CA GLU A 43 -5.35 -12.84 -2.74
C GLU A 43 -5.07 -12.00 -1.49
N ASN A 44 -3.89 -11.36 -1.46
CA ASN A 44 -3.60 -10.35 -0.44
C ASN A 44 -4.52 -9.14 -0.61
N ILE A 45 -5.24 -8.75 0.47
CA ILE A 45 -6.20 -7.63 0.48
C ILE A 45 -5.59 -6.30 0.03
N VAL A 46 -4.31 -6.05 0.32
CA VAL A 46 -3.61 -4.83 -0.09
C VAL A 46 -3.30 -4.86 -1.58
N TYR A 47 -2.85 -6.00 -2.10
CA TYR A 47 -2.65 -6.15 -3.54
C TYR A 47 -3.97 -5.98 -4.30
N LEU A 48 -5.04 -6.64 -3.84
CA LEU A 48 -6.39 -6.50 -4.39
C LEU A 48 -6.86 -5.03 -4.36
N TYR A 49 -6.65 -4.32 -3.25
CA TYR A 49 -6.92 -2.89 -3.16
C TYR A 49 -6.16 -2.09 -4.23
N LEU A 50 -4.87 -2.37 -4.44
CA LEU A 50 -4.06 -1.63 -5.39
C LEU A 50 -4.53 -1.84 -6.83
N ILE A 51 -4.76 -3.08 -7.26
CA ILE A 51 -5.19 -3.38 -8.64
C ILE A 51 -6.59 -2.84 -8.96
N LYS A 52 -7.44 -2.61 -7.94
CA LYS A 52 -8.77 -2.02 -8.11
C LYS A 52 -8.75 -0.49 -8.16
N ASN A 53 -7.79 0.15 -7.50
CA ASN A 53 -7.78 1.61 -7.31
C ASN A 53 -6.69 2.33 -8.11
N TYR A 54 -5.67 1.62 -8.58
CA TYR A 54 -4.54 2.22 -9.27
C TYR A 54 -4.20 1.45 -10.54
N LYS A 55 -3.90 2.20 -11.61
CA LYS A 55 -3.37 1.61 -12.84
C LYS A 55 -1.98 1.01 -12.59
N THR A 56 -1.79 -0.25 -12.99
CA THR A 56 -0.46 -0.88 -13.04
C THR A 56 0.39 -0.25 -14.15
N ILE A 57 1.64 0.05 -13.85
CA ILE A 57 2.59 0.64 -14.81
C ILE A 57 3.82 -0.24 -15.07
N SER A 58 3.88 -1.39 -14.39
CA SER A 58 4.84 -2.45 -14.68
C SER A 58 4.15 -3.80 -14.64
N GLU A 59 4.73 -4.75 -15.36
CA GLU A 59 4.55 -6.18 -15.06
C GLU A 59 5.10 -6.49 -13.67
N LYS A 60 4.77 -7.68 -13.15
CA LYS A 60 5.40 -8.21 -11.94
C LYS A 60 6.88 -8.47 -12.23
N TYR A 61 7.78 -8.04 -11.35
CA TYR A 61 9.23 -8.21 -11.50
C TYR A 61 9.89 -8.67 -10.21
N ASN A 62 11.17 -9.09 -10.28
CA ASN A 62 11.87 -9.76 -9.18
C ASN A 62 11.04 -10.91 -8.61
N THR A 63 10.50 -11.75 -9.50
CA THR A 63 9.58 -12.81 -9.13
C THR A 63 10.33 -14.00 -8.54
N LYS A 64 9.74 -14.63 -7.52
CA LYS A 64 10.14 -15.96 -7.04
C LYS A 64 8.99 -16.93 -7.27
N LYS A 65 9.33 -18.19 -7.53
CA LYS A 65 8.38 -19.30 -7.62
C LYS A 65 8.54 -20.17 -6.38
N ASN A 66 7.47 -20.84 -6.00
CA ASN A 66 7.53 -21.80 -4.91
C ASN A 66 8.34 -23.04 -5.36
N ASP A 67 8.94 -23.76 -4.41
CA ASP A 67 9.72 -24.97 -4.70
C ASP A 67 8.84 -26.16 -5.12
N PHE A 68 7.52 -26.03 -4.95
CA PHE A 68 6.54 -27.03 -5.36
C PHE A 68 6.17 -26.86 -6.85
N PRO A 69 6.21 -27.95 -7.64
CA PRO A 69 6.28 -27.93 -9.11
C PRO A 69 5.05 -27.34 -9.82
N ASP A 70 3.94 -27.13 -9.11
CA ASP A 70 2.67 -26.66 -9.68
C ASP A 70 2.34 -25.18 -9.40
N TYR A 71 3.18 -24.43 -8.65
CA TYR A 71 2.71 -23.19 -8.02
C TYR A 71 3.26 -21.86 -8.55
N GLU A 72 2.33 -20.92 -8.43
CA GLU A 72 2.30 -19.52 -8.79
C GLU A 72 3.49 -18.71 -8.26
N VAL A 73 3.65 -17.50 -8.80
CA VAL A 73 4.61 -16.51 -8.32
C VAL A 73 4.35 -16.24 -6.84
N CYS A 74 5.24 -16.70 -5.95
CA CYS A 74 5.11 -16.57 -4.49
C CYS A 74 5.76 -15.31 -3.93
N ALA A 75 6.57 -14.59 -4.72
CA ALA A 75 7.03 -13.26 -4.36
C ALA A 75 7.16 -12.41 -5.62
N PHE A 76 6.86 -11.12 -5.52
CA PHE A 76 7.07 -10.18 -6.62
C PHE A 76 7.12 -8.73 -6.14
N ASN A 77 7.56 -7.87 -7.04
CA ASN A 77 7.39 -6.43 -6.96
C ASN A 77 6.49 -5.96 -8.10
N GLN A 78 5.72 -4.90 -7.88
CA GLN A 78 4.94 -4.26 -8.93
C GLN A 78 4.79 -2.75 -8.69
N LYS A 79 4.90 -1.98 -9.77
CA LYS A 79 4.72 -0.53 -9.76
C LYS A 79 3.32 -0.16 -10.23
N PHE A 80 2.74 0.81 -9.53
CA PHE A 80 1.48 1.43 -9.88
C PHE A 80 1.70 2.91 -10.17
N GLU A 81 0.72 3.54 -10.80
CA GLU A 81 0.71 4.99 -10.98
C GLU A 81 0.86 5.73 -9.64
N LYS A 82 1.12 7.04 -9.71
CA LYS A 82 1.41 7.89 -8.54
C LYS A 82 2.64 7.45 -7.73
N ASN A 83 3.59 6.76 -8.37
CA ASN A 83 4.85 6.30 -7.76
C ASN A 83 4.65 5.35 -6.56
N ILE A 84 3.60 4.53 -6.61
CA ILE A 84 3.36 3.49 -5.61
C ILE A 84 4.14 2.24 -6.00
N LEU A 85 4.87 1.67 -5.04
CA LEU A 85 5.58 0.41 -5.19
C LEU A 85 5.05 -0.61 -4.18
N TYR A 86 4.66 -1.76 -4.69
CA TYR A 86 4.24 -2.91 -3.89
C TYR A 86 5.26 -4.03 -3.99
N TRP A 87 5.46 -4.72 -2.88
CA TRP A 87 6.20 -5.97 -2.79
C TRP A 87 5.43 -6.95 -1.93
N GLU A 88 5.43 -8.22 -2.30
CA GLU A 88 4.97 -9.31 -1.44
C GLU A 88 5.84 -10.55 -1.56
N GLU A 89 5.82 -11.35 -0.50
CA GLU A 89 6.46 -12.65 -0.40
C GLU A 89 5.67 -13.58 0.52
N GLN A 90 5.34 -14.76 -0.01
CA GLN A 90 4.63 -15.86 0.63
C GLN A 90 5.22 -17.22 0.22
N CYS A 91 6.53 -17.28 0.05
CA CYS A 91 7.23 -18.49 -0.38
C CYS A 91 7.42 -19.45 0.81
N GLY A 92 6.47 -20.38 0.98
CA GLY A 92 6.54 -21.48 1.96
C GLY A 92 5.16 -21.91 2.48
N GLU A 93 4.96 -23.21 2.75
CA GLU A 93 3.65 -23.80 3.12
C GLU A 93 3.09 -23.31 4.48
N ALA A 94 3.92 -22.71 5.34
CA ALA A 94 3.52 -22.24 6.67
C ALA A 94 4.11 -20.86 7.02
N THR A 95 4.68 -20.16 6.05
CA THR A 95 5.17 -18.79 6.25
C THR A 95 4.03 -17.82 6.02
N GLY A 96 3.70 -17.02 7.03
CA GLY A 96 2.78 -15.90 6.88
C GLY A 96 3.18 -14.96 5.73
N ILE A 97 2.20 -14.23 5.20
CA ILE A 97 2.39 -13.31 4.08
C ILE A 97 3.13 -12.07 4.57
N LYS A 98 4.23 -11.73 3.90
CA LYS A 98 4.93 -10.46 4.07
C LYS A 98 4.63 -9.57 2.89
N SER A 99 4.25 -8.32 3.14
CA SER A 99 4.11 -7.33 2.08
C SER A 99 4.60 -5.96 2.52
N LYS A 100 4.92 -5.13 1.53
CA LYS A 100 5.45 -3.78 1.72
C LYS A 100 4.82 -2.86 0.71
N LEU A 101 4.29 -1.75 1.19
CA LEU A 101 3.75 -0.67 0.37
C LEU A 101 4.61 0.57 0.56
N THR A 102 5.27 1.00 -0.51
CA THR A 102 6.04 2.26 -0.54
C THR A 102 5.25 3.31 -1.30
N LEU A 103 4.93 4.39 -0.61
CA LEU A 103 4.14 5.51 -1.11
C LEU A 103 5.02 6.77 -1.22
N PRO A 104 4.68 7.71 -2.12
CA PRO A 104 5.15 9.09 -1.95
C PRO A 104 4.80 9.60 -0.55
N LYS A 105 5.54 10.59 -0.06
CA LYS A 105 5.30 11.17 1.26
C LYS A 105 3.81 11.48 1.48
N SER A 106 3.21 10.80 2.46
CA SER A 106 1.80 10.90 2.82
C SER A 106 1.62 11.54 4.18
N ASP A 107 0.41 12.05 4.40
CA ASP A 107 -0.02 12.48 5.73
C ASP A 107 -0.31 11.25 6.61
N LYS A 108 0.27 11.21 7.81
CA LYS A 108 0.18 10.06 8.72
C LYS A 108 -1.27 9.73 9.08
N ALA A 109 -2.13 10.72 9.31
CA ALA A 109 -3.53 10.47 9.66
C ALA A 109 -4.28 9.78 8.51
N SER A 110 -4.01 10.18 7.26
CA SER A 110 -4.61 9.50 6.10
C SER A 110 -4.13 8.05 5.94
N VAL A 111 -2.89 7.75 6.32
CA VAL A 111 -2.35 6.38 6.28
C VAL A 111 -2.93 5.53 7.41
N ILE A 112 -3.11 6.10 8.60
CA ILE A 112 -3.81 5.44 9.72
C ILE A 112 -5.24 5.07 9.32
N GLU A 113 -6.01 6.03 8.77
CA GLU A 113 -7.38 5.76 8.30
C GLU A 113 -7.38 4.64 7.25
N TRP A 114 -6.43 4.67 6.31
CA TRP A 114 -6.31 3.62 5.30
C TRP A 114 -6.02 2.25 5.91
N VAL A 115 -5.10 2.14 6.88
CA VAL A 115 -4.77 0.87 7.57
C VAL A 115 -6.02 0.31 8.25
N GLU A 116 -6.76 1.14 8.98
CA GLU A 116 -7.98 0.72 9.67
C GLU A 116 -9.04 0.22 8.67
N MET A 117 -9.20 0.89 7.54
CA MET A 117 -10.17 0.48 6.51
C MET A 117 -9.77 -0.81 5.78
N ILE A 118 -8.48 -1.00 5.49
CA ILE A 118 -7.97 -2.25 4.93
C ILE A 118 -8.21 -3.40 5.91
N PHE A 119 -7.87 -3.20 7.18
CA PHE A 119 -8.10 -4.21 8.21
C PHE A 119 -9.59 -4.56 8.33
N ASN A 120 -10.46 -3.55 8.35
CA ASN A 120 -11.92 -3.75 8.39
C ASN A 120 -12.50 -4.42 7.12
N SER A 121 -11.74 -4.50 6.03
CA SER A 121 -12.15 -5.23 4.82
C SER A 121 -11.98 -6.74 4.95
N SER A 122 -11.16 -7.20 5.89
CA SER A 122 -10.96 -8.61 6.24
C SER A 122 -10.75 -8.74 7.75
N PRO A 123 -11.78 -8.44 8.56
CA PRO A 123 -11.64 -8.39 10.01
C PRO A 123 -11.33 -9.78 10.57
N MET A 124 -10.52 -9.80 11.62
CA MET A 124 -10.13 -11.01 12.34
C MET A 124 -10.80 -11.05 13.72
N ASP A 125 -11.05 -12.24 14.25
CA ASP A 125 -11.68 -12.42 15.57
C ASP A 125 -10.81 -11.93 16.75
N ILE A 126 -9.52 -11.69 16.50
CA ILE A 126 -8.56 -11.20 17.48
C ILE A 126 -8.56 -9.67 17.55
N LYS A 127 -8.53 -9.13 18.77
CA LYS A 127 -8.55 -7.69 19.00
C LYS A 127 -7.24 -7.05 18.55
N HIS A 128 -7.33 -6.14 17.58
CA HIS A 128 -6.22 -5.32 17.12
C HIS A 128 -6.29 -3.89 17.68
N GLY A 129 -5.14 -3.22 17.74
CA GLY A 129 -5.03 -1.84 18.17
C GLY A 129 -3.72 -1.18 17.77
N TRP A 130 -3.70 0.14 17.87
CA TRP A 130 -2.49 0.93 17.65
C TRP A 130 -1.61 0.96 18.90
N ASN A 131 -0.29 0.95 18.71
CA ASN A 131 0.64 1.34 19.77
C ASN A 131 0.49 2.83 20.12
N THR A 132 1.05 3.25 21.26
CA THR A 132 0.95 4.65 21.76
C THR A 132 1.43 5.69 20.74
N LYS A 133 2.39 5.34 19.88
CA LYS A 133 2.96 6.23 18.86
C LYS A 133 2.18 6.23 17.55
N GLN A 134 1.14 5.40 17.41
CA GLN A 134 0.41 5.16 16.16
C GLN A 134 1.34 4.88 14.97
N THR A 135 2.36 4.06 15.19
CA THR A 135 3.28 3.59 14.15
C THR A 135 3.12 2.11 13.87
N LYS A 136 2.49 1.35 14.76
CA LYS A 136 2.23 -0.08 14.58
C LYS A 136 0.80 -0.40 14.97
N PHE A 137 0.09 -1.10 14.10
CA PHE A 137 -1.24 -1.66 14.32
C PHE A 137 -1.12 -3.19 14.29
N GLY A 138 -1.68 -3.88 15.27
CA GLY A 138 -1.54 -5.33 15.40
C GLY A 138 -2.38 -5.90 16.55
N PRO A 139 -2.34 -7.22 16.76
CA PRO A 139 -2.95 -7.88 17.91
C PRO A 139 -2.54 -7.22 19.22
N THR A 140 -3.52 -6.94 20.09
CA THR A 140 -3.27 -6.24 21.38
C THR A 140 -2.60 -7.10 22.44
N ASP A 141 -2.54 -8.41 22.21
CA ASP A 141 -1.84 -9.41 23.03
C ASP A 141 -0.45 -9.78 22.48
N ASP A 142 0.01 -9.08 21.43
CA ASP A 142 1.25 -9.37 20.71
C ASP A 142 1.35 -10.82 20.17
N GLY A 143 0.20 -11.46 19.94
CA GLY A 143 0.09 -12.85 19.47
C GLY A 143 0.18 -13.04 17.94
N ALA A 144 -0.25 -14.21 17.48
CA ALA A 144 -0.43 -14.48 16.05
C ALA A 144 -1.46 -13.51 15.43
N GLY A 145 -1.26 -13.12 14.17
CA GLY A 145 -2.18 -12.21 13.49
C GLY A 145 -1.55 -11.35 12.41
N CYS A 146 -2.25 -10.26 12.07
CA CYS A 146 -1.84 -9.31 11.06
C CYS A 146 -1.29 -8.03 11.68
N TYR A 147 -0.15 -7.57 11.17
CA TYR A 147 0.58 -6.40 11.63
C TYR A 147 0.77 -5.43 10.50
N PHE A 148 0.65 -4.13 10.81
CA PHE A 148 0.98 -3.01 9.94
C PHE A 148 1.93 -2.08 10.69
N GLU A 149 3.07 -1.75 10.08
CA GLU A 149 4.05 -0.81 10.63
C GLU A 149 4.31 0.34 9.65
N ILE A 150 4.06 1.57 10.10
CA ILE A 150 4.24 2.80 9.34
C ILE A 150 5.64 3.36 9.62
N ILE A 151 6.45 3.43 8.57
CA ILE A 151 7.81 3.96 8.58
C ILE A 151 7.86 5.23 7.73
N GLU A 152 8.11 6.36 8.39
CA GLU A 152 8.16 7.67 7.76
C GLU A 152 9.60 8.03 7.38
N THR A 153 9.84 8.35 6.11
CA THR A 153 11.13 8.88 5.62
C THR A 153 10.97 10.33 5.16
N LYS A 154 12.07 10.94 4.69
CA LYS A 154 12.04 12.30 4.12
C LYS A 154 11.18 12.39 2.84
N THR A 155 11.16 11.34 2.03
CA THR A 155 10.56 11.35 0.69
C THR A 155 9.37 10.42 0.54
N ASN A 156 9.26 9.41 1.39
CA ASN A 156 8.29 8.33 1.28
C ASN A 156 7.62 8.02 2.62
N THR A 157 6.44 7.41 2.53
CA THR A 157 5.79 6.70 3.62
C THR A 157 5.77 5.21 3.26
N ILE A 158 6.28 4.36 4.14
CA ILE A 158 6.37 2.92 3.94
C ILE A 158 5.44 2.24 4.94
N ILE A 159 4.72 1.22 4.48
CA ILE A 159 3.87 0.38 5.31
C ILE A 159 4.38 -1.05 5.17
N ASP A 160 4.99 -1.57 6.22
CA ASP A 160 5.42 -2.96 6.31
C ASP A 160 4.30 -3.79 6.93
N MET A 161 4.00 -4.94 6.31
CA MET A 161 2.85 -5.75 6.65
C MET A 161 3.24 -7.21 6.78
N PHE A 162 2.71 -7.86 7.82
CA PHE A 162 2.92 -9.27 8.08
C PHE A 162 1.63 -9.90 8.59
N CYS A 163 1.18 -10.99 7.98
CA CYS A 163 0.03 -11.77 8.43
C CYS A 163 0.44 -13.24 8.56
N GLY A 164 0.43 -13.78 9.77
CA GLY A 164 0.83 -15.17 10.01
C GLY A 164 0.32 -15.73 11.33
N CYS A 165 0.35 -17.05 11.43
CA CYS A 165 -0.02 -17.83 12.61
C CYS A 165 1.22 -18.35 13.34
#